data_AF-A0A6B1BD35-F1
#
_entry.id   AF-A0A6B1BD35-F1
#
_cell.length_a   1.000
_cell.length_b   1.000
_cell.length_c   1.000
_cell.angle_alpha   90.00
_cell.angle_beta   90.00
_cell.angle_gamma   90.00
#
_symmetry.space_group_name_H-M   'P 1'
#
loop_
_entity.id
_entity.type
_entity.pdbx_description
1 polymer ?
#
loop_
_entity_poly.entity_id
_entity_poly.type
_entity_poly.pdbx_seq_one_letter_code
_entity_poly.pdbx_strand_id
1 'polypeptide(L)'
;MPKPAEITPKDTAPKDKVTTPEDEDTAPEDENTALNDKDTAPEDEVTTPKDKDTHDDPPKTRQHADGSRPVNKGLYAALIATVGVAAFFAGLSAPILNQDPIEMSDLNQAVLFLEDKIDTLSDEMRALEDKMLTDPESATAPPPIIPSADDDPVLGNSDAPITIIEFSDFQCPFCARFYTETLPDLKSTYIETGVAKLVYRDFPLQNIHPNAVAAAVASECAHEQDAYWDYHDILFENMGLWGGLDSVSAIEVFQTYAADMELDTDAFDECLGSGDHISEVASDYTDGVSYGVTGTPAFFVGNDQIGYVLISGAQPFSVFQTAIERIQSIPTE
;
A
#
# COMPACT_ATOMS: atom_id res chain seq x y z
N MET A 1 -27.92 -72.18 12.70
CA MET A 1 -27.33 -72.51 11.38
C MET A 1 -28.08 -71.71 10.33
N PRO A 2 -27.44 -71.06 9.34
CA PRO A 2 -26.01 -71.03 9.00
C PRO A 2 -25.32 -69.67 9.20
N LYS A 3 -23.98 -69.75 9.13
CA LYS A 3 -22.91 -68.74 9.29
C LYS A 3 -22.76 -67.82 8.06
N PRO A 4 -21.97 -66.72 8.15
CA PRO A 4 -21.73 -65.76 7.08
C PRO A 4 -20.68 -66.26 6.08
N ALA A 5 -20.78 -65.81 4.83
CA ALA A 5 -19.80 -66.08 3.79
C ALA A 5 -18.75 -64.97 3.74
N GLU A 6 -17.51 -65.37 3.98
CA GLU A 6 -16.25 -64.65 3.82
C GLU A 6 -15.64 -65.11 2.49
N ILE A 7 -15.23 -64.18 1.61
CA ILE A 7 -14.35 -64.49 0.47
C ILE A 7 -13.33 -63.35 0.32
N THR A 8 -12.07 -63.71 0.55
CA THR A 8 -10.82 -62.96 0.40
C THR A 8 -10.26 -63.05 -1.04
N PRO A 9 -9.17 -62.34 -1.39
CA PRO A 9 -8.93 -61.79 -2.72
C PRO A 9 -8.12 -62.72 -3.63
N LYS A 10 -8.06 -62.39 -4.92
CA LYS A 10 -7.22 -63.09 -5.89
C LYS A 10 -6.26 -62.11 -6.56
N ASP A 11 -4.99 -62.21 -6.17
CA ASP A 11 -3.84 -61.74 -6.92
C ASP A 11 -3.78 -62.42 -8.30
N THR A 12 -3.33 -61.69 -9.33
CA THR A 12 -2.29 -62.12 -10.29
C THR A 12 -2.05 -61.05 -11.37
N ALA A 13 -0.87 -60.42 -11.32
CA ALA A 13 -0.14 -59.97 -12.51
C ALA A 13 0.60 -61.19 -13.09
N PRO A 14 0.99 -61.26 -14.40
CA PRO A 14 2.17 -60.48 -14.86
C PRO A 14 2.25 -60.10 -16.37
N LYS A 15 3.04 -59.04 -16.62
CA LYS A 15 4.11 -58.87 -17.63
C LYS A 15 3.86 -58.70 -19.15
N ASP A 16 4.58 -57.67 -19.63
CA ASP A 16 5.34 -57.49 -20.89
C ASP A 16 4.60 -57.23 -22.21
N LYS A 17 4.79 -56.03 -22.79
CA LYS A 17 5.63 -55.87 -24.00
C LYS A 17 5.98 -54.42 -24.37
N VAL A 18 7.27 -54.22 -24.52
CA VAL A 18 8.00 -53.15 -25.22
C VAL A 18 7.58 -53.05 -26.69
N THR A 19 7.51 -51.83 -27.27
CA THR A 19 8.12 -51.45 -28.58
C THR A 19 7.85 -49.97 -28.92
N THR A 20 8.93 -49.19 -29.06
CA THR A 20 9.07 -48.00 -29.94
C THR A 20 9.37 -48.46 -31.38
N PRO A 21 9.18 -47.61 -32.41
CA PRO A 21 10.24 -46.71 -32.94
C PRO A 21 9.69 -45.28 -33.26
N GLU A 22 10.43 -44.17 -33.09
CA GLU A 22 11.50 -43.60 -33.96
C GLU A 22 11.10 -43.34 -35.42
N ASP A 23 11.15 -42.05 -35.81
CA ASP A 23 11.65 -41.43 -37.08
C ASP A 23 11.09 -39.97 -37.14
N GLU A 24 11.91 -38.92 -37.00
CA GLU A 24 12.56 -38.15 -38.09
C GLU A 24 11.54 -37.55 -39.09
N ASP A 25 11.56 -36.31 -39.57
CA ASP A 25 12.43 -35.13 -39.54
C ASP A 25 11.65 -34.01 -40.28
N THR A 26 12.20 -32.79 -40.31
CA THR A 26 11.96 -31.68 -41.27
C THR A 26 10.93 -30.58 -40.94
N ALA A 27 11.51 -29.41 -40.59
CA ALA A 27 10.97 -28.08 -40.90
C ALA A 27 11.05 -27.79 -42.42
N PRO A 28 10.37 -26.74 -42.88
CA PRO A 28 11.12 -25.67 -43.53
C PRO A 28 10.67 -24.26 -43.12
N GLU A 29 11.64 -23.34 -43.17
CA GLU A 29 11.44 -21.90 -43.35
C GLU A 29 11.00 -21.63 -44.80
N ASP A 30 10.20 -20.58 -45.03
CA ASP A 30 10.38 -19.69 -46.19
C ASP A 30 9.57 -18.37 -46.03
N GLU A 31 10.18 -17.32 -46.57
CA GLU A 31 9.88 -15.89 -46.48
C GLU A 31 8.70 -15.40 -47.34
N ASN A 32 8.35 -14.11 -47.11
CA ASN A 32 7.88 -13.10 -48.08
C ASN A 32 6.38 -13.17 -48.48
N THR A 33 5.59 -12.09 -48.61
CA THR A 33 5.86 -10.72 -49.06
C THR A 33 4.63 -9.82 -48.75
N ALA A 34 4.86 -8.51 -48.74
CA ALA A 34 3.98 -7.36 -48.50
C ALA A 34 2.67 -7.23 -49.31
N LEU A 35 1.74 -6.39 -48.80
CA LEU A 35 0.97 -5.35 -49.52
C LEU A 35 0.13 -4.53 -48.52
N ASN A 36 0.56 -3.30 -48.18
CA ASN A 36 -0.15 -2.03 -48.43
C ASN A 36 -1.64 -2.13 -48.83
N ASP A 37 -2.50 -1.42 -48.09
CA ASP A 37 -3.33 -0.38 -48.71
C ASP A 37 -3.72 0.71 -47.70
N LYS A 38 -3.42 1.94 -48.13
CA LYS A 38 -3.93 3.22 -47.64
C LYS A 38 -5.27 3.49 -48.34
N ASP A 39 -5.93 4.56 -47.91
CA ASP A 39 -7.03 5.30 -48.57
C ASP A 39 -8.40 5.01 -47.94
N THR A 40 -9.30 5.97 -47.73
CA THR A 40 -9.33 7.43 -47.76
C THR A 40 -10.62 7.83 -47.04
N ALA A 41 -10.60 8.95 -46.33
CA ALA A 41 -11.83 9.65 -45.92
C ALA A 41 -12.53 10.28 -47.14
N PRO A 42 -13.82 10.56 -47.04
CA PRO A 42 -14.29 11.85 -47.53
C PRO A 42 -15.10 12.62 -46.49
N GLU A 43 -14.81 13.91 -46.45
CA GLU A 43 -15.67 14.96 -45.91
C GLU A 43 -16.96 15.06 -46.74
N ASP A 44 -18.07 15.37 -46.10
CA ASP A 44 -19.22 15.98 -46.78
C ASP A 44 -19.94 16.98 -45.88
N GLU A 45 -20.39 18.01 -46.57
CA GLU A 45 -20.67 19.37 -46.14
C GLU A 45 -22.15 19.59 -45.75
N VAL A 46 -22.34 20.38 -44.69
CA VAL A 46 -23.42 21.36 -44.43
C VAL A 46 -24.81 21.13 -45.07
N THR A 47 -25.84 21.02 -44.23
CA THR A 47 -27.12 21.72 -44.46
C THR A 47 -27.76 22.22 -43.16
N THR A 48 -28.15 23.50 -43.19
CA THR A 48 -28.84 24.31 -42.16
C THR A 48 -30.32 23.95 -41.97
N PRO A 49 -30.94 24.35 -40.85
CA PRO A 49 -32.34 24.79 -40.84
C PRO A 49 -32.50 26.28 -40.48
N LYS A 50 -33.58 26.84 -41.01
CA LYS A 50 -33.95 28.25 -41.13
C LYS A 50 -35.17 28.53 -40.25
N ASP A 51 -35.21 29.72 -39.61
CA ASP A 51 -36.39 30.52 -39.21
C ASP A 51 -37.46 29.84 -38.29
N LYS A 52 -38.13 30.45 -37.29
CA LYS A 52 -38.50 31.82 -36.90
C LYS A 52 -39.29 31.67 -35.59
N ASP A 53 -39.19 32.60 -34.65
CA ASP A 53 -40.34 33.40 -34.20
C ASP A 53 -39.99 34.24 -32.96
N THR A 54 -40.30 35.52 -33.09
CA THR A 54 -40.14 36.61 -32.13
C THR A 54 -41.44 36.85 -31.37
N HIS A 55 -41.39 37.00 -30.04
CA HIS A 55 -42.41 37.78 -29.32
C HIS A 55 -41.91 38.38 -28.00
N ASP A 56 -41.88 39.71 -28.01
CA ASP A 56 -42.23 40.71 -26.99
C ASP A 56 -41.88 40.56 -25.50
N ASP A 57 -41.47 41.72 -24.98
CA ASP A 57 -40.73 42.05 -23.75
C ASP A 57 -41.69 42.45 -22.56
N PRO A 58 -41.23 42.97 -21.39
CA PRO A 58 -41.24 42.34 -20.06
C PRO A 58 -42.21 43.01 -19.03
N PRO A 59 -42.12 42.71 -17.71
CA PRO A 59 -41.55 43.74 -16.82
C PRO A 59 -40.80 43.29 -15.55
N LYS A 60 -39.62 43.91 -15.37
CA LYS A 60 -39.03 44.59 -14.20
C LYS A 60 -39.20 44.09 -12.74
N THR A 61 -38.04 44.20 -12.05
CA THR A 61 -37.71 44.37 -10.62
C THR A 61 -37.11 43.11 -9.98
N ARG A 62 -35.93 43.11 -9.33
CA ARG A 62 -35.24 44.13 -8.53
C ARG A 62 -33.73 44.16 -8.78
N GLN A 63 -33.17 45.36 -8.68
CA GLN A 63 -31.76 45.58 -8.39
C GLN A 63 -31.50 45.27 -6.91
N HIS A 64 -30.44 44.53 -6.61
CA HIS A 64 -29.50 44.91 -5.56
C HIS A 64 -28.11 44.42 -5.99
N ALA A 65 -27.23 45.40 -6.14
CA ALA A 65 -25.80 45.24 -6.29
C ALA A 65 -25.20 44.70 -4.98
N ASP A 66 -24.19 43.83 -5.07
CA ASP A 66 -22.90 44.06 -4.41
C ASP A 66 -21.84 43.06 -4.90
N GLY A 67 -20.66 43.60 -5.23
CA GLY A 67 -19.42 43.02 -4.73
C GLY A 67 -18.85 41.78 -5.37
N SER A 68 -18.53 41.84 -6.67
CA SER A 68 -17.40 41.06 -7.19
C SER A 68 -16.14 41.43 -6.40
N ARG A 69 -15.59 40.50 -5.60
CA ARG A 69 -14.22 40.58 -5.12
C ARG A 69 -13.45 39.35 -5.60
N PRO A 70 -12.27 39.53 -6.21
CA PRO A 70 -11.50 38.45 -6.77
C PRO A 70 -10.94 37.55 -5.67
N VAL A 71 -10.99 36.26 -5.95
CA VAL A 71 -10.35 35.18 -5.21
C VAL A 71 -8.84 35.46 -5.12
N ASN A 72 -8.33 35.71 -3.93
CA ASN A 72 -6.89 35.84 -3.68
C ASN A 72 -6.33 34.47 -3.29
N LYS A 73 -6.15 33.61 -4.30
CA LYS A 73 -5.64 32.23 -4.25
C LYS A 73 -4.15 32.11 -3.87
N GLY A 74 -3.62 33.02 -3.03
CA GLY A 74 -2.17 33.19 -2.85
C GLY A 74 -1.69 33.52 -1.44
N LEU A 75 -2.41 33.11 -0.39
CA LEU A 75 -2.00 33.44 1.00
C LEU A 75 -1.98 32.27 1.99
N TYR A 76 -2.41 31.07 1.61
CA TYR A 76 -2.27 29.88 2.48
C TYR A 76 -0.99 29.08 2.25
N ALA A 77 -0.23 29.37 1.18
CA ALA A 77 1.10 28.82 0.93
C ALA A 77 2.24 29.56 1.67
N ALA A 78 1.93 30.48 2.58
CA ALA A 78 2.94 31.34 3.24
C ALA A 78 2.99 31.20 4.78
N LEU A 79 2.30 30.22 5.37
CA LEU A 79 2.28 30.01 6.83
C LEU A 79 2.94 28.70 7.30
N ILE A 80 3.41 27.85 6.40
CA ILE A 80 4.23 26.67 6.73
C ILE A 80 5.61 26.82 6.07
N ALA A 81 6.32 27.88 6.42
CA ALA A 81 7.72 28.07 5.98
C ALA A 81 8.51 29.05 6.86
N THR A 82 8.21 29.16 8.17
CA THR A 82 8.98 30.05 9.07
C THR A 82 9.46 29.42 10.38
N VAL A 83 9.28 28.11 10.60
CA VAL A 83 10.01 27.41 11.65
C VAL A 83 10.43 26.04 11.12
N GLY A 84 11.65 25.92 10.58
CA GLY A 84 12.24 24.59 10.38
C GLY A 84 13.37 24.44 9.36
N VAL A 85 13.34 25.09 8.19
CA VAL A 85 14.21 24.65 7.06
C VAL A 85 14.90 25.80 6.32
N ALA A 86 15.38 26.83 7.02
CA ALA A 86 16.15 27.94 6.42
C ALA A 86 17.59 28.05 6.95
N ALA A 87 18.17 26.96 7.46
CA ALA A 87 19.54 26.95 7.97
C ALA A 87 20.53 26.06 7.19
N PHE A 88 20.17 25.53 6.01
CA PHE A 88 21.04 24.57 5.33
C PHE A 88 21.49 24.86 3.89
N PHE A 89 20.90 25.79 3.09
CA PHE A 89 21.34 25.91 1.66
C PHE A 89 21.24 27.27 0.93
N ALA A 90 21.46 28.43 1.58
CA ALA A 90 21.67 29.67 0.82
C ALA A 90 22.86 30.48 1.35
N GLY A 91 23.91 30.55 0.52
CA GLY A 91 25.04 31.45 0.70
C GLY A 91 24.57 32.90 0.79
N LEU A 92 24.62 33.45 2.01
CA LEU A 92 24.64 34.87 2.24
C LEU A 92 26.11 35.30 2.30
N SER A 93 26.51 36.05 1.27
CA SER A 93 27.69 36.91 1.27
C SER A 93 27.53 37.99 2.34
N ALA A 94 27.80 37.64 3.60
CA ALA A 94 28.18 38.59 4.62
C ALA A 94 29.69 38.88 4.46
N PRO A 95 30.14 40.13 4.63
CA PRO A 95 31.57 40.40 4.67
C PRO A 95 32.16 39.62 5.85
N ILE A 96 33.18 38.81 5.55
CA ILE A 96 34.04 38.18 6.55
C ILE A 96 34.67 39.31 7.37
N LEU A 97 34.07 39.62 8.51
CA LEU A 97 34.62 40.50 9.52
C LEU A 97 34.78 39.66 10.78
N ASN A 98 36.03 39.33 11.08
CA ASN A 98 36.51 38.79 12.35
C ASN A 98 35.71 37.61 12.92
N GLN A 99 36.04 36.40 12.48
CA GLN A 99 35.96 35.27 13.41
C GLN A 99 37.20 35.37 14.30
N ASP A 100 36.98 35.64 15.60
CA ASP A 100 37.99 35.33 16.60
C ASP A 100 38.38 33.85 16.38
N PRO A 101 39.69 33.52 16.36
CA PRO A 101 40.10 32.14 16.20
C PRO A 101 39.42 31.32 17.30
N ILE A 102 38.69 30.27 16.93
CA ILE A 102 38.10 29.34 17.89
C ILE A 102 39.27 28.83 18.73
N GLU A 103 39.32 29.30 19.98
CA GLU A 103 40.40 28.95 20.89
C GLU A 103 40.32 27.44 21.11
N MET A 104 41.47 26.76 21.10
CA MET A 104 41.54 25.31 21.37
C MET A 104 40.89 24.94 22.72
N SER A 105 40.71 25.90 23.62
CA SER A 105 39.95 25.74 24.86
C SER A 105 38.48 25.43 24.64
N ASP A 106 37.82 26.06 23.66
CA ASP A 106 36.38 25.89 23.43
C ASP A 106 36.09 24.54 22.79
N LEU A 107 37.00 24.08 21.92
CA LEU A 107 36.95 22.73 21.37
C LEU A 107 37.19 21.67 22.44
N ASN A 108 38.17 21.89 23.34
CA ASN A 108 38.43 20.97 24.45
C ASN A 108 37.24 20.93 25.43
N GLN A 109 36.57 22.06 25.68
CA GLN A 109 35.35 22.08 26.51
C GLN A 109 34.19 21.31 25.87
N ALA A 110 34.01 21.42 24.55
CA ALA A 110 33.00 20.67 23.82
C ALA A 110 33.28 19.16 23.85
N VAL A 111 34.54 18.74 23.69
CA VAL A 111 34.94 17.33 23.79
C VAL A 111 34.68 16.79 25.19
N LEU A 112 35.07 17.52 26.24
CA LEU A 112 34.83 17.09 27.63
C LEU A 112 33.34 16.98 27.97
N PHE A 113 32.49 17.88 27.43
CA PHE A 113 31.05 17.81 27.60
C PHE A 113 30.42 16.61 26.87
N LEU A 114 30.96 16.25 25.70
CA LEU A 114 30.52 15.07 24.97
C LEU A 114 30.94 13.78 25.67
N GLU A 115 32.17 13.72 26.20
CA GLU A 115 32.66 12.58 26.99
C GLU A 115 31.80 12.37 28.24
N ASP A 116 31.48 13.43 28.99
CA ASP A 116 30.60 13.37 30.17
C ASP A 116 29.18 12.86 29.83
N LYS A 117 28.62 13.29 28.70
CA LYS A 117 27.34 12.78 28.21
C LYS A 117 27.39 11.33 27.75
N ILE A 118 28.47 10.91 27.12
CA ILE A 118 28.68 9.52 26.70
C ILE A 118 28.79 8.61 27.93
N ASP A 119 29.51 9.04 28.97
CA ASP A 119 29.62 8.31 30.22
C ASP A 119 28.27 8.23 30.94
N THR A 120 27.52 9.35 30.98
CA THR A 120 26.16 9.38 31.54
C THR A 120 25.23 8.41 30.82
N LEU A 121 25.22 8.42 29.48
CA LEU A 121 24.42 7.49 28.68
C LEU A 121 24.86 6.04 28.88
N SER A 122 26.16 5.79 28.99
CA SER A 122 26.67 4.44 29.25
C SER A 122 26.24 3.93 30.62
N ASP A 123 26.21 4.78 31.64
CA ASP A 123 25.78 4.41 32.98
C ASP A 123 24.25 4.25 33.07
N GLU A 124 23.48 5.07 32.34
CA GLU A 124 22.03 4.88 32.19
C GLU A 124 21.70 3.55 31.48
N MET A 125 22.45 3.20 30.42
CA MET A 125 22.30 1.91 29.73
C MET A 125 22.63 0.73 30.64
N ARG A 126 23.68 0.83 31.47
CA ARG A 126 24.01 -0.21 32.45
C ARG A 126 22.95 -0.34 33.54
N ALA A 127 22.39 0.78 34.01
CA ALA A 127 21.30 0.76 34.98
C ALA A 127 20.03 0.15 34.40
N LEU A 128 19.75 0.38 33.11
CA LEU A 128 18.67 -0.28 32.37
C LEU A 128 18.93 -1.79 32.23
N GLU A 129 20.15 -2.20 31.88
CA GLU A 129 20.54 -3.61 31.74
C GLU A 129 20.46 -4.35 33.09
N ASP A 130 20.95 -3.75 34.18
CA ASP A 130 20.86 -4.32 35.53
C ASP A 130 19.40 -4.43 35.99
N LYS A 131 18.56 -3.44 35.66
CA LYS A 131 17.12 -3.49 35.93
C LYS A 131 16.42 -4.60 35.14
N MET A 132 16.81 -4.84 33.88
CA MET A 132 16.28 -5.95 33.07
C MET A 132 16.75 -7.33 33.57
N LEU A 133 17.95 -7.41 34.18
CA LEU A 133 18.51 -8.66 34.70
C LEU A 133 18.02 -9.01 36.12
N THR A 134 17.59 -8.02 36.91
CA THR A 134 17.24 -8.18 38.33
C THR A 134 15.74 -8.22 38.60
N ASP A 135 14.90 -7.90 37.61
CA ASP A 135 13.45 -7.98 37.75
C ASP A 135 12.92 -9.38 37.38
N PRO A 136 12.45 -10.19 38.34
CA PRO A 136 11.88 -11.51 38.05
C PRO A 136 10.59 -11.45 37.22
N GLU A 137 9.98 -10.27 37.05
CA GLU A 137 8.85 -10.02 36.15
C GLU A 137 9.29 -9.82 34.69
N SER A 138 10.56 -9.44 34.45
CA SER A 138 11.13 -9.35 33.09
C SER A 138 11.46 -10.73 32.48
N ALA A 139 11.34 -11.81 33.25
CA ALA A 139 11.56 -13.18 32.80
C ALA A 139 10.29 -13.87 32.26
N THR A 140 9.11 -13.24 32.36
CA THR A 140 7.95 -13.66 31.58
C THR A 140 8.07 -13.06 30.19
N ALA A 141 8.15 -13.92 29.17
CA ALA A 141 8.05 -13.48 27.78
C ALA A 141 6.87 -12.52 27.65
N PRO A 142 7.02 -11.38 26.94
CA PRO A 142 5.90 -10.48 26.69
C PRO A 142 4.72 -11.30 26.15
N PRO A 143 3.48 -10.95 26.53
CA PRO A 143 2.31 -11.65 26.01
C PRO A 143 2.41 -11.72 24.49
N PRO A 144 2.03 -12.85 23.88
CA PRO A 144 2.09 -12.99 22.44
C PRO A 144 1.31 -11.84 21.82
N ILE A 145 1.97 -11.09 20.96
CA ILE A 145 1.34 -10.00 20.22
C ILE A 145 0.27 -10.64 19.32
N ILE A 146 -0.98 -10.21 19.49
CA ILE A 146 -2.09 -10.61 18.64
C ILE A 146 -2.36 -9.43 17.71
N PRO A 147 -1.91 -9.50 16.43
CA PRO A 147 -2.18 -8.45 15.47
C PRO A 147 -3.70 -8.33 15.27
N SER A 148 -4.20 -7.10 15.25
CA SER A 148 -5.63 -6.79 15.08
C SER A 148 -5.95 -6.47 13.63
N ALA A 149 -7.16 -6.82 13.22
CA ALA A 149 -7.75 -6.40 11.94
C ALA A 149 -8.41 -5.01 12.00
N ASP A 150 -8.58 -4.45 13.21
CA ASP A 150 -9.10 -3.10 13.48
C ASP A 150 -10.36 -2.70 12.69
N ASP A 151 -10.46 -1.46 12.22
CA ASP A 151 -11.47 -0.95 11.30
C ASP A 151 -10.99 -0.91 9.83
N ASP A 152 -9.91 -1.63 9.54
CA ASP A 152 -9.29 -1.66 8.22
C ASP A 152 -10.15 -2.34 7.14
N PRO A 153 -9.87 -2.05 5.87
CA PRO A 153 -10.54 -2.66 4.73
C PRO A 153 -10.34 -4.17 4.66
N VAL A 154 -11.46 -4.89 4.50
CA VAL A 154 -11.49 -6.36 4.40
C VAL A 154 -11.82 -6.81 2.98
N LEU A 155 -10.99 -7.67 2.40
CA LEU A 155 -11.28 -8.39 1.15
C LEU A 155 -11.79 -9.79 1.48
N GLY A 156 -12.94 -10.14 0.91
CA GLY A 156 -13.59 -11.44 1.07
C GLY A 156 -14.66 -11.44 2.16
N ASN A 157 -14.99 -12.62 2.67
CA ASN A 157 -16.01 -12.77 3.70
C ASN A 157 -15.46 -12.29 5.06
N SER A 158 -16.09 -11.28 5.68
CA SER A 158 -15.70 -10.75 7.00
C SER A 158 -15.72 -11.82 8.10
N ASP A 159 -16.52 -12.87 7.94
CA ASP A 159 -16.67 -13.99 8.88
C ASP A 159 -15.73 -15.17 8.56
N ALA A 160 -14.80 -15.02 7.60
CA ALA A 160 -13.85 -16.08 7.27
C ALA A 160 -13.01 -16.47 8.51
N PRO A 161 -12.78 -17.78 8.75
CA PRO A 161 -12.16 -18.26 9.99
C PRO A 161 -10.65 -18.01 10.09
N ILE A 162 -10.01 -17.56 9.01
CA ILE A 162 -8.59 -17.24 8.95
C ILE A 162 -8.44 -15.81 8.44
N THR A 163 -7.65 -15.01 9.15
CA THR A 163 -7.32 -13.64 8.78
C THR A 163 -5.88 -13.60 8.27
N ILE A 164 -5.68 -12.96 7.12
CA ILE A 164 -4.39 -12.54 6.60
C ILE A 164 -4.33 -11.03 6.81
N ILE A 165 -3.54 -10.55 7.76
CA ILE A 165 -3.32 -9.12 7.97
C ILE A 165 -2.06 -8.74 7.21
N GLU A 166 -2.18 -7.90 6.19
CA GLU A 166 -1.07 -7.40 5.39
C GLU A 166 -0.71 -5.98 5.83
N PHE A 167 0.53 -5.76 6.24
CA PHE A 167 1.13 -4.43 6.34
C PHE A 167 1.85 -4.11 5.04
N SER A 168 1.35 -3.13 4.30
CA SER A 168 1.77 -2.86 2.92
C SER A 168 2.08 -1.39 2.67
N ASP A 169 2.66 -1.11 1.51
CA ASP A 169 3.00 0.23 1.05
C ASP A 169 2.75 0.30 -0.45
N PHE A 170 1.84 1.18 -0.87
CA PHE A 170 1.44 1.34 -2.27
C PHE A 170 2.59 1.68 -3.23
N GLN A 171 3.68 2.28 -2.73
CA GLN A 171 4.86 2.65 -3.54
C GLN A 171 5.96 1.58 -3.48
N CYS A 172 5.78 0.51 -2.70
CA CYS A 172 6.77 -0.54 -2.54
C CYS A 172 6.72 -1.55 -3.69
N PRO A 173 7.82 -1.77 -4.43
CA PRO A 173 7.85 -2.72 -5.55
C PRO A 173 7.66 -4.17 -5.12
N PHE A 174 7.97 -4.53 -3.87
CA PHE A 174 7.67 -5.87 -3.37
C PHE A 174 6.17 -6.04 -3.05
N CYS A 175 5.50 -4.99 -2.57
CA CYS A 175 4.04 -5.03 -2.36
C CYS A 175 3.33 -5.18 -3.71
N ALA A 176 3.73 -4.39 -4.71
CA ALA A 176 3.24 -4.55 -6.09
C ALA A 176 3.51 -5.96 -6.66
N ARG A 177 4.65 -6.58 -6.33
CA ARG A 177 4.92 -7.98 -6.72
C ARG A 177 3.98 -8.97 -6.03
N PHE A 178 3.71 -8.80 -4.74
CA PHE A 178 2.72 -9.64 -4.04
C PHE A 178 1.34 -9.50 -4.68
N TYR A 179 0.89 -8.25 -4.90
CA TYR A 179 -0.37 -7.92 -5.58
C TYR A 179 -0.49 -8.62 -6.94
N THR A 180 0.55 -8.59 -7.76
CA THR A 180 0.52 -9.16 -9.12
C THR A 180 0.75 -10.67 -9.18
N GLU A 181 1.62 -11.23 -8.34
CA GLU A 181 2.11 -12.61 -8.50
C GLU A 181 1.52 -13.60 -7.49
N THR A 182 1.02 -13.13 -6.33
CA THR A 182 0.61 -14.03 -5.23
C THR A 182 -0.84 -13.82 -4.82
N LEU A 183 -1.29 -12.58 -4.73
CA LEU A 183 -2.67 -12.27 -4.34
C LEU A 183 -3.72 -12.92 -5.25
N PRO A 184 -3.57 -13.05 -6.59
CA PRO A 184 -4.62 -13.66 -7.43
C PRO A 184 -4.90 -15.14 -7.09
N ASP A 185 -3.85 -15.92 -6.83
CA ASP A 185 -3.97 -17.33 -6.43
C ASP A 185 -4.54 -17.44 -5.00
N LEU A 186 -4.11 -16.55 -4.10
CA LEU A 186 -4.61 -16.47 -2.72
C LEU A 186 -6.10 -16.10 -2.71
N LYS A 187 -6.49 -15.13 -3.55
CA LYS A 187 -7.85 -14.61 -3.69
C LYS A 187 -8.78 -15.71 -4.19
N SER A 188 -8.45 -16.33 -5.31
CA SER A 188 -9.27 -17.39 -5.91
C SER A 188 -9.35 -18.67 -5.08
N THR A 189 -8.27 -19.06 -4.39
CA THR A 189 -8.23 -20.31 -3.63
C THR A 189 -8.88 -20.19 -2.26
N TYR A 190 -8.64 -19.09 -1.54
CA TYR A 190 -8.98 -18.98 -0.12
C TYR A 190 -9.93 -17.82 0.21
N ILE A 191 -9.80 -16.66 -0.45
CA ILE A 191 -10.56 -15.47 -0.07
C ILE A 191 -11.99 -15.53 -0.64
N GLU A 192 -12.12 -15.79 -1.94
CA GLU A 192 -13.41 -15.90 -2.62
C GLU A 192 -14.20 -17.14 -2.19
N THR A 193 -13.50 -18.18 -1.71
CA THR A 193 -14.11 -19.39 -1.16
C THR A 193 -14.56 -19.24 0.30
N GLY A 194 -14.26 -18.09 0.93
CA GLY A 194 -14.61 -17.78 2.31
C GLY A 194 -13.77 -18.54 3.35
N VAL A 195 -12.66 -19.15 2.95
CA VAL A 195 -11.72 -19.83 3.86
C VAL A 195 -10.87 -18.83 4.63
N ALA A 196 -10.46 -17.76 3.96
CA ALA A 196 -9.69 -16.68 4.57
C ALA A 196 -10.27 -15.31 4.17
N LYS A 197 -9.88 -14.28 4.90
CA LYS A 197 -10.04 -12.87 4.51
C LYS A 197 -8.69 -12.18 4.52
N LEU A 198 -8.52 -11.17 3.68
CA LEU A 198 -7.37 -10.28 3.71
C LEU A 198 -7.78 -8.96 4.34
N VAL A 199 -6.95 -8.45 5.23
CA VAL A 199 -7.07 -7.14 5.85
C VAL A 199 -5.83 -6.36 5.43
N TYR A 200 -6.02 -5.18 4.83
CA TYR A 200 -4.91 -4.32 4.42
C TYR A 200 -4.68 -3.25 5.47
N ARG A 201 -3.46 -3.17 6.01
CA ARG A 201 -3.01 -2.14 6.94
C ARG A 201 -1.88 -1.33 6.34
N ASP A 202 -1.95 -0.03 6.52
CA ASP A 202 -0.99 0.91 5.97
C ASP A 202 0.36 0.88 6.71
N PHE A 203 1.44 0.71 5.94
CA PHE A 203 2.81 0.77 6.45
C PHE A 203 3.73 1.57 5.52
N PRO A 204 3.43 2.86 5.27
CA PRO A 204 4.20 3.67 4.32
C PRO A 204 5.63 3.91 4.79
N LEU A 205 6.62 3.49 3.99
CA LEU A 205 8.05 3.63 4.27
C LEU A 205 8.58 5.02 3.84
N GLN A 206 8.11 6.06 4.53
CA GLN A 206 8.26 7.48 4.16
C GLN A 206 9.69 7.93 3.83
N ASN A 207 10.71 7.31 4.44
CA ASN A 207 12.11 7.65 4.20
C ASN A 207 12.61 7.32 2.79
N ILE A 208 11.97 6.37 2.11
CA ILE A 208 12.35 5.91 0.78
C ILE A 208 11.21 5.98 -0.24
N HIS A 209 9.97 6.10 0.25
CA HIS A 209 8.75 6.18 -0.56
C HIS A 209 7.99 7.48 -0.23
N PRO A 210 8.34 8.61 -0.87
CA PRO A 210 7.81 9.94 -0.53
C PRO A 210 6.31 10.11 -0.81
N ASN A 211 5.72 9.25 -1.65
CA ASN A 211 4.31 9.33 -2.06
C ASN A 211 3.44 8.27 -1.37
N ALA A 212 4.02 7.38 -0.56
CA ALA A 212 3.29 6.28 0.08
C ALA A 212 2.17 6.74 1.02
N VAL A 213 2.41 7.78 1.84
CA VAL A 213 1.38 8.33 2.73
C VAL A 213 0.23 8.94 1.95
N ALA A 214 0.54 9.67 0.87
CA ALA A 214 -0.50 10.29 0.05
C ALA A 214 -1.33 9.23 -0.68
N ALA A 215 -0.72 8.13 -1.12
CA ALA A 215 -1.42 7.00 -1.72
C ALA A 215 -2.34 6.28 -0.71
N ALA A 216 -1.85 6.04 0.52
CA ALA A 216 -2.63 5.48 1.62
C ALA A 216 -3.85 6.36 2.00
N VAL A 217 -3.63 7.65 2.20
CA VAL A 217 -4.74 8.59 2.46
C VAL A 217 -5.73 8.61 1.29
N ALA A 218 -5.25 8.53 0.05
CA ALA A 218 -6.12 8.48 -1.12
C ALA A 218 -6.97 7.20 -1.18
N SER A 219 -6.44 6.04 -0.77
CA SER A 219 -7.24 4.81 -0.67
C SER A 219 -8.29 4.91 0.42
N GLU A 220 -7.99 5.53 1.56
CA GLU A 220 -8.97 5.78 2.62
C GLU A 220 -10.09 6.74 2.17
N CYS A 221 -9.76 7.80 1.42
CA CYS A 221 -10.78 8.66 0.82
C CYS A 221 -11.69 7.93 -0.18
N ALA A 222 -11.16 6.92 -0.87
CA ALA A 222 -11.98 6.03 -1.70
C ALA A 222 -12.79 5.04 -0.84
N HIS A 223 -12.29 4.64 0.33
CA HIS A 223 -13.02 3.81 1.29
C HIS A 223 -14.31 4.47 1.77
N GLU A 224 -14.28 5.78 2.05
CA GLU A 224 -15.48 6.54 2.43
C GLU A 224 -16.60 6.50 1.37
N GLN A 225 -16.25 6.12 0.14
CA GLN A 225 -17.14 5.99 -1.00
C GLN A 225 -17.34 4.53 -1.45
N ASP A 226 -17.09 3.56 -0.56
CA ASP A 226 -17.22 2.12 -0.80
C ASP A 226 -16.33 1.57 -1.93
N ALA A 227 -15.25 2.28 -2.29
CA ALA A 227 -14.41 2.00 -3.46
C ALA A 227 -12.96 1.61 -3.12
N TYR A 228 -12.68 1.23 -1.86
CA TYR A 228 -11.32 0.96 -1.40
C TYR A 228 -10.56 -0.05 -2.25
N TRP A 229 -11.12 -1.24 -2.50
CA TRP A 229 -10.39 -2.30 -3.19
C TRP A 229 -10.13 -1.99 -4.66
N ASP A 230 -11.07 -1.32 -5.34
CA ASP A 230 -10.86 -0.88 -6.72
C ASP A 230 -9.79 0.22 -6.77
N TYR A 231 -9.73 1.10 -5.77
CA TYR A 231 -8.73 2.15 -5.66
C TYR A 231 -7.34 1.60 -5.24
N HIS A 232 -7.32 0.60 -4.37
CA HIS A 232 -6.13 -0.17 -4.01
C HIS A 232 -5.50 -0.81 -5.27
N ASP A 233 -6.34 -1.44 -6.11
CA ASP A 233 -5.90 -2.11 -7.32
C ASP A 233 -5.31 -1.09 -8.32
N ILE A 234 -5.98 0.05 -8.57
CA ILE A 234 -5.50 1.06 -9.52
C ILE A 234 -4.18 1.71 -9.06
N LEU A 235 -3.97 1.89 -7.75
CA LEU A 235 -2.71 2.40 -7.20
C LEU A 235 -1.54 1.48 -7.53
N PHE A 236 -1.69 0.17 -7.29
CA PHE A 236 -0.63 -0.81 -7.57
C PHE A 236 -0.41 -1.02 -9.08
N GLU A 237 -1.47 -1.12 -9.87
CA GLU A 237 -1.39 -1.29 -11.32
C GLU A 237 -0.61 -0.16 -12.00
N ASN A 238 -0.76 1.06 -11.47
CA ASN A 238 -0.20 2.27 -12.05
C ASN A 238 0.96 2.85 -11.23
N MET A 239 1.55 2.09 -10.30
CA MET A 239 2.67 2.54 -9.47
C MET A 239 3.83 3.13 -10.29
N GLY A 240 4.08 2.61 -11.49
CA GLY A 240 5.10 3.13 -12.40
C GLY A 240 4.83 4.54 -12.94
N LEU A 241 3.58 5.01 -12.93
CA LEU A 241 3.19 6.34 -13.40
C LEU A 241 3.39 7.42 -12.33
N TRP A 242 3.01 7.12 -11.08
CA TRP A 242 3.02 8.11 -9.99
C TRP A 242 4.19 7.95 -9.02
N GLY A 243 4.77 6.76 -8.89
CA GLY A 243 5.79 6.45 -7.89
C GLY A 243 7.11 7.23 -8.07
N GLY A 244 7.40 7.73 -9.27
CA GLY A 244 8.57 8.56 -9.54
C GLY A 244 8.30 10.07 -9.56
N LEU A 245 7.05 10.49 -9.39
CA LEU A 245 6.66 11.89 -9.43
C LEU A 245 7.00 12.59 -8.11
N ASP A 246 7.13 13.92 -8.16
CA ASP A 246 7.04 14.72 -6.94
C ASP A 246 5.63 14.58 -6.34
N SER A 247 5.52 14.82 -5.03
CA SER A 247 4.27 14.52 -4.29
C SER A 247 3.08 15.36 -4.75
N VAL A 248 3.28 16.57 -5.28
CA VAL A 248 2.18 17.38 -5.81
C VAL A 248 1.63 16.74 -7.07
N SER A 249 2.52 16.39 -8.00
CA SER A 249 2.14 15.70 -9.24
C SER A 249 1.53 14.31 -8.98
N ALA A 250 1.99 13.58 -7.96
CA ALA A 250 1.40 12.30 -7.56
C ALA A 250 -0.03 12.46 -7.03
N ILE A 251 -0.29 13.49 -6.22
CA ILE A 251 -1.64 13.82 -5.72
C ILE A 251 -2.59 14.12 -6.89
N GLU A 252 -2.16 14.88 -7.90
CA GLU A 252 -2.98 15.16 -9.08
C GLU A 252 -3.37 13.87 -9.84
N VAL A 253 -2.46 12.88 -9.87
CA VAL A 253 -2.75 11.55 -10.45
C VAL A 253 -3.79 10.79 -9.61
N PHE A 254 -3.68 10.83 -8.27
CA PHE A 254 -4.66 10.20 -7.38
C PHE A 254 -6.07 10.78 -7.56
N GLN A 255 -6.18 12.11 -7.63
CA GLN A 255 -7.45 12.78 -7.93
C GLN A 255 -8.01 12.38 -9.30
N THR A 256 -7.14 12.18 -10.29
CA THR A 256 -7.54 11.70 -11.62
C THR A 256 -8.10 10.28 -11.55
N TYR A 257 -7.52 9.38 -10.75
CA TYR A 257 -8.08 8.03 -10.56
C TYR A 257 -9.47 8.06 -9.94
N ALA A 258 -9.69 8.90 -8.92
CA ALA A 258 -11.02 9.07 -8.34
C ALA A 258 -12.04 9.54 -9.39
N ALA A 259 -11.66 10.49 -10.26
CA ALA A 259 -12.51 10.96 -11.35
C ALA A 259 -12.78 9.88 -12.41
N ASP A 260 -11.76 9.11 -12.81
CA ASP A 260 -11.88 8.02 -13.79
C ASP A 260 -12.74 6.87 -13.27
N MET A 261 -12.80 6.68 -11.95
CA MET A 261 -13.65 5.72 -11.24
C MET A 261 -15.07 6.25 -10.97
N GLU A 262 -15.40 7.45 -11.42
CA GLU A 262 -16.70 8.11 -11.20
C GLU A 262 -17.05 8.32 -9.72
N LEU A 263 -16.04 8.48 -8.85
CA LEU A 263 -16.24 8.87 -7.45
C LEU A 263 -16.70 10.34 -7.35
N ASP A 264 -17.26 10.73 -6.21
CA ASP A 264 -17.51 12.14 -5.90
C ASP A 264 -16.16 12.85 -5.69
N THR A 265 -15.73 13.55 -6.73
CA THR A 265 -14.42 14.24 -6.75
C THR A 265 -14.36 15.41 -5.77
N ASP A 266 -15.48 16.08 -5.49
CA ASP A 266 -15.50 17.19 -4.53
C ASP A 266 -15.30 16.63 -3.11
N ALA A 267 -15.98 15.52 -2.77
CA ALA A 267 -15.80 14.84 -1.50
C ALA A 267 -14.39 14.23 -1.36
N PHE A 268 -13.89 13.60 -2.43
CA PHE A 268 -12.54 13.02 -2.45
C PHE A 268 -11.46 14.08 -2.24
N ASP A 269 -11.55 15.21 -2.95
CA ASP A 269 -10.60 16.31 -2.82
C ASP A 269 -10.64 16.96 -1.44
N GLU A 270 -11.83 17.07 -0.83
CA GLU A 270 -12.00 17.55 0.54
C GLU A 270 -11.31 16.61 1.53
N CYS A 271 -11.56 15.30 1.43
CA CYS A 271 -10.93 14.26 2.25
C CYS A 271 -9.39 14.26 2.14
N LEU A 272 -8.87 14.28 0.90
CA LEU A 272 -7.42 14.25 0.67
C LEU A 272 -6.75 15.54 1.15
N GLY A 273 -7.46 16.68 1.04
CA GLY A 273 -6.98 17.99 1.45
C GLY A 273 -7.09 18.27 2.96
N SER A 274 -8.03 17.64 3.67
CA SER A 274 -8.18 17.80 5.12
C SER A 274 -7.09 17.05 5.89
N GLY A 275 -6.64 15.92 5.34
CA GLY A 275 -5.69 15.02 5.99
C GLY A 275 -6.31 14.20 7.12
N ASP A 276 -7.63 14.01 7.12
CA ASP A 276 -8.36 13.33 8.19
C ASP A 276 -7.89 11.87 8.38
N HIS A 277 -7.52 11.17 7.31
CA HIS A 277 -6.99 9.80 7.41
C HIS A 277 -5.51 9.72 7.75
N ILE A 278 -4.78 10.83 7.88
CA ILE A 278 -3.35 10.78 8.27
C ILE A 278 -3.17 10.11 9.63
N SER A 279 -4.10 10.34 10.57
CA SER A 279 -4.04 9.69 11.88
C SER A 279 -4.28 8.19 11.80
N GLU A 280 -5.13 7.73 10.88
CA GLU A 280 -5.40 6.31 10.67
C GLU A 280 -4.17 5.62 10.12
N VAL A 281 -3.64 6.11 9.00
CA VAL A 281 -2.39 5.65 8.39
C VAL A 281 -1.22 5.63 9.40
N ALA A 282 -1.15 6.62 10.30
CA ALA A 282 -0.13 6.66 11.35
C ALA A 282 -0.38 5.65 12.49
N SER A 283 -1.65 5.34 12.78
CA SER A 283 -2.07 4.31 13.73
C SER A 283 -1.60 2.94 13.23
N ASP A 284 -1.96 2.56 12.01
CA ASP A 284 -1.54 1.32 11.34
C ASP A 284 -0.04 1.14 11.37
N TYR A 285 0.69 2.18 10.96
CA TYR A 285 2.14 2.15 10.96
C TYR A 285 2.70 1.91 12.36
N THR A 286 2.14 2.56 13.38
CA THR A 286 2.57 2.41 14.78
C THR A 286 2.26 1.01 15.29
N ASP A 287 1.09 0.48 14.96
CA ASP A 287 0.67 -0.89 15.27
C ASP A 287 1.62 -1.91 14.65
N GLY A 288 1.90 -1.79 13.34
CA GLY A 288 2.86 -2.64 12.65
C GLY A 288 4.25 -2.61 13.31
N VAL A 289 4.76 -1.44 13.67
CA VAL A 289 6.04 -1.30 14.39
C VAL A 289 5.97 -2.01 15.75
N SER A 290 4.87 -1.85 16.49
CA SER A 290 4.66 -2.51 17.77
C SER A 290 4.59 -4.03 17.64
N TYR A 291 4.07 -4.52 16.51
CA TYR A 291 3.99 -5.95 16.16
C TYR A 291 5.29 -6.51 15.59
N GLY A 292 6.34 -5.69 15.45
CA GLY A 292 7.66 -6.10 14.97
C GLY A 292 7.78 -6.11 13.44
N VAL A 293 6.89 -5.44 12.71
CA VAL A 293 7.04 -5.19 11.28
C VAL A 293 8.24 -4.27 11.06
N THR A 294 9.14 -4.69 10.16
CA THR A 294 10.39 -3.98 9.85
C THR A 294 10.54 -3.62 8.38
N GLY A 295 9.53 -3.94 7.56
CA GLY A 295 9.51 -3.67 6.13
C GLY A 295 8.28 -4.30 5.46
N THR A 296 8.06 -3.97 4.20
CA THR A 296 6.84 -4.33 3.45
C THR A 296 7.12 -5.20 2.22
N PRO A 297 6.18 -6.07 1.81
CA PRO A 297 4.97 -6.40 2.57
C PRO A 297 5.32 -7.33 3.76
N ALA A 298 4.55 -7.26 4.83
CA ALA A 298 4.61 -8.20 5.94
C ALA A 298 3.21 -8.73 6.26
N PHE A 299 3.10 -10.00 6.60
CA PHE A 299 1.81 -10.65 6.77
C PHE A 299 1.73 -11.39 8.09
N PHE A 300 0.60 -11.28 8.77
CA PHE A 300 0.21 -12.16 9.85
C PHE A 300 -0.93 -13.06 9.38
N VAL A 301 -0.68 -14.37 9.31
CA VAL A 301 -1.67 -15.36 8.87
C VAL A 301 -2.08 -16.22 10.04
N GLY A 302 -3.36 -16.18 10.42
CA GLY A 302 -3.81 -16.79 11.67
C GLY A 302 -5.25 -16.56 12.05
N ASN A 303 -5.55 -16.89 13.30
CA ASN A 303 -6.76 -16.48 14.02
C ASN A 303 -6.47 -16.41 15.52
N ASP A 304 -7.36 -15.78 16.28
CA ASP A 304 -7.14 -15.51 17.70
C ASP A 304 -7.12 -16.78 18.58
N GLN A 305 -7.68 -17.88 18.08
CA GLN A 305 -7.71 -19.16 18.80
C GLN A 305 -6.37 -19.90 18.71
N ILE A 306 -5.72 -19.88 17.55
CA ILE A 306 -4.48 -20.62 17.27
C ILE A 306 -3.24 -19.73 17.37
N GLY A 307 -3.40 -18.44 17.06
CA GLY A 307 -2.32 -17.47 16.88
C GLY A 307 -1.98 -17.22 15.42
N TYR A 308 -1.02 -16.31 15.20
CA TYR A 308 -0.61 -15.85 13.89
C TYR A 308 0.83 -16.25 13.56
N VAL A 309 1.07 -16.55 12.28
CA VAL A 309 2.40 -16.76 11.71
C VAL A 309 2.80 -15.50 10.94
N LEU A 310 3.95 -14.93 11.29
CA LEU A 310 4.57 -13.84 10.53
C LEU A 310 5.23 -14.38 9.26
N ILE A 311 4.86 -13.83 8.11
CA ILE A 311 5.49 -14.04 6.81
C ILE A 311 6.05 -12.69 6.36
N SER A 312 7.36 -12.62 6.12
CA SER A 312 8.03 -11.36 5.74
C SER A 312 8.39 -11.35 4.25
N GLY A 313 8.06 -10.24 3.59
CA GLY A 313 8.29 -9.99 2.17
C GLY A 313 7.25 -10.66 1.26
N ALA A 314 7.33 -10.32 -0.03
CA ALA A 314 6.49 -10.91 -1.06
C ALA A 314 6.89 -12.36 -1.35
N GLN A 315 6.45 -13.27 -0.48
CA GLN A 315 6.64 -14.71 -0.58
C GLN A 315 5.67 -15.32 -1.61
N PRO A 316 6.02 -16.46 -2.24
CA PRO A 316 5.14 -17.12 -3.19
C PRO A 316 3.89 -17.71 -2.51
N PHE A 317 2.83 -17.90 -3.29
CA PHE A 317 1.55 -18.50 -2.86
C PHE A 317 1.70 -19.76 -1.99
N SER A 318 2.64 -20.64 -2.32
CA SER A 318 2.87 -21.90 -1.58
C SER A 318 3.22 -21.70 -0.10
N VAL A 319 3.83 -20.57 0.27
CA VAL A 319 4.14 -20.22 1.67
C VAL A 319 2.85 -19.90 2.42
N PHE A 320 1.97 -19.10 1.83
CA PHE A 320 0.67 -18.75 2.39
C PHE A 320 -0.24 -19.99 2.50
N GLN A 321 -0.30 -20.79 1.43
CA GLN A 321 -1.02 -22.06 1.42
C GLN A 321 -0.58 -22.96 2.59
N THR A 322 0.74 -23.13 2.78
CA THR A 322 1.27 -23.96 3.88
C THR A 322 0.84 -23.42 5.25
N ALA A 323 0.84 -22.10 5.45
CA ALA A 323 0.40 -21.48 6.69
C ALA A 323 -1.09 -21.71 6.95
N ILE A 324 -1.94 -21.47 5.94
CA ILE A 324 -3.40 -21.65 6.00
C ILE A 324 -3.76 -23.12 6.28
N GLU A 325 -3.21 -24.06 5.52
CA GLU A 325 -3.48 -25.49 5.68
C GLU A 325 -3.04 -26.00 7.06
N ARG A 326 -1.92 -25.48 7.58
CA ARG A 326 -1.47 -25.79 8.94
C ARG A 326 -2.51 -25.35 9.98
N ILE A 327 -3.05 -24.13 9.86
CA ILE A 327 -4.09 -23.63 10.77
C ILE A 327 -5.34 -24.51 10.69
N GLN A 328 -5.79 -24.85 9.47
CA GLN A 328 -6.95 -25.72 9.27
C GLN A 328 -6.78 -27.14 9.80
N SER A 329 -5.54 -27.64 9.89
CA SER A 329 -5.25 -28.97 10.41
C SER A 329 -5.35 -29.09 11.93
N ILE A 330 -5.40 -27.96 12.66
CA ILE A 330 -5.48 -27.94 14.11
C ILE A 330 -6.94 -28.12 14.53
N PRO A 331 -7.27 -29.15 15.32
CA PRO A 331 -8.64 -29.35 15.82
C PRO A 331 -9.07 -28.17 16.69
N THR A 332 -10.21 -27.56 16.37
CA THR A 332 -10.90 -26.59 17.24
C THR A 332 -11.87 -27.34 18.16
N GLU A 333 -11.76 -27.09 19.48
CA GLU A 333 -12.62 -27.70 20.52
C GLU A 333 -14.04 -27.10 20.56
#